data_AF-A0AAW5IAA7-F1
#
_entry.id   AF-A0AAW5IAA7-F1
#
_cell.length_a   1.000
_cell.length_b   1.000
_cell.length_c   1.000
_cell.angle_alpha   90.00
_cell.angle_beta   90.00
_cell.angle_gamma   90.00
#
_symmetry.space_group_name_H-M   'P 1'
#
loop_
_entity.id
_entity.type
_entity.pdbx_description
1 polymer ?
#
loop_
_entity_poly.entity_id
_entity_poly.type
_entity_poly.pdbx_seq_one_letter_code
_entity_poly.pdbx_strand_id
1 'polypeptide(L)'
;MGHYLLKDAPKTGTGDLLISVQAVEPLKMPSVSHELNKEFKRLLEIMSTNSSNDIENEISQKIFNLYGLSCEEQRYIDENFT
;
A
#
# COMPACT_ATOMS: atom_id res chain seq x y z
N MET A 1 3.62 -2.39 1.54
CA MET A 1 3.47 -1.75 0.19
C MET A 1 3.40 -0.22 0.20
N GLY A 2 2.53 0.41 1.00
CA GLY A 2 2.40 1.89 1.00
C GLY A 2 3.71 2.63 1.30
N HIS A 3 4.47 2.17 2.28
CA HIS A 3 5.81 2.70 2.58
C HIS A 3 6.81 2.52 1.43
N TYR A 4 6.71 1.41 0.69
CA TYR A 4 7.56 1.16 -0.47
C TYR A 4 7.27 2.15 -1.62
N LEU A 5 5.99 2.44 -1.88
CA LEU A 5 5.60 3.43 -2.89
C LEU A 5 6.07 4.86 -2.55
N LEU A 6 6.24 5.15 -1.26
CA LEU A 6 6.64 6.45 -0.74
C LEU A 6 8.11 6.50 -0.31
N LYS A 7 8.91 5.48 -0.63
CA LYS A 7 10.31 5.38 -0.18
C LYS A 7 11.18 6.56 -0.62
N ASP A 8 10.86 7.12 -1.78
CA ASP A 8 11.59 8.24 -2.40
C ASP A 8 10.91 9.60 -2.11
N ALA A 9 9.83 9.61 -1.33
CA ALA A 9 9.16 10.85 -0.96
C ALA A 9 10.05 11.69 -0.02
N PRO A 10 10.08 13.02 -0.19
CA PRO A 10 10.87 13.89 0.66
C PRO A 10 10.39 13.81 2.10
N LYS A 11 11.31 14.03 3.05
CA LYS A 11 11.02 14.04 4.50
C LYS A 11 11.48 15.36 5.12
N THR A 12 10.81 15.80 6.17
CA THR A 12 11.25 16.92 6.99
C THR A 12 12.53 16.56 7.76
N GLY A 13 13.22 17.56 8.33
CA GLY A 13 14.38 17.33 9.19
C GLY A 13 14.09 16.50 10.45
N THR A 14 12.80 16.33 10.81
CA THR A 14 12.32 15.49 11.92
C THR A 14 11.90 14.09 11.46
N GLY A 15 11.87 13.82 10.16
CA GLY A 15 11.54 12.51 9.57
C GLY A 15 10.09 12.37 9.09
N ASP A 16 9.26 13.41 9.21
CA ASP A 16 7.88 13.40 8.74
C ASP A 16 7.84 13.40 7.21
N LEU A 17 6.92 12.61 6.63
CA LEU A 17 6.80 12.47 5.18
C LEU A 17 6.14 13.72 4.56
N LEU A 18 6.82 14.34 3.58
CA LEU A 18 6.29 15.47 2.82
C LEU A 18 5.58 14.96 1.56
N ILE A 19 4.29 14.66 1.67
CA ILE A 19 3.45 14.32 0.52
C ILE A 19 2.77 15.58 -0.01
N SER A 20 3.09 15.98 -1.24
CA SER A 20 2.43 17.04 -1.99
C SER A 20 2.36 16.64 -3.45
N VAL A 21 1.30 17.07 -4.16
CA VAL A 21 1.15 16.88 -5.62
C VAL A 21 2.38 17.34 -6.41
N GLN A 22 3.12 18.31 -5.88
CA GLN A 22 4.33 18.87 -6.51
C GLN A 22 5.64 18.26 -5.98
N ALA A 23 5.58 17.44 -4.92
CA ALA A 23 6.76 16.99 -4.17
C ALA A 23 7.04 15.48 -4.30
N VAL A 24 6.11 14.69 -4.85
CA VAL A 24 6.30 13.27 -5.12
C VAL A 24 6.11 12.98 -6.61
N GLU A 25 6.91 12.05 -7.15
CA GLU A 25 6.65 11.54 -8.49
C GLU A 25 5.24 10.93 -8.55
N PRO A 26 4.55 11.04 -9.70
CA PRO A 26 3.22 10.47 -9.85
C PRO A 26 3.23 8.96 -9.57
N LEU A 27 2.50 8.55 -8.53
CA LEU A 27 2.35 7.14 -8.20
C LEU A 27 1.59 6.42 -9.31
N LYS A 28 2.16 5.31 -9.78
CA LYS A 28 1.45 4.40 -10.70
C LYS A 28 0.41 3.62 -9.90
N MET A 29 -0.84 4.03 -10.04
CA MET A 29 -1.98 3.33 -9.44
C MET A 29 -2.51 2.28 -10.41
N PRO A 30 -2.64 1.01 -9.99
CA PRO A 30 -3.22 -0.03 -10.82
C PRO A 30 -4.72 0.23 -11.00
N SER A 31 -5.25 -0.19 -12.15
CA SER A 31 -6.69 -0.16 -12.40
C SER A 31 -7.39 -1.18 -11.49
N VAL A 32 -8.37 -0.71 -10.72
CA VAL A 32 -9.16 -1.55 -9.81
C VAL A 32 -10.52 -1.80 -10.44
N SER A 33 -10.94 -3.06 -10.57
CA SER A 33 -12.28 -3.39 -11.05
C SER A 33 -13.36 -3.00 -10.03
N HIS A 34 -14.61 -2.90 -10.47
CA HIS A 34 -15.70 -2.53 -9.57
C HIS A 34 -15.91 -3.56 -8.45
N GLU A 35 -15.73 -4.85 -8.76
CA GLU A 35 -15.83 -5.97 -7.83
C GLU A 35 -14.74 -5.87 -6.77
N LEU A 36 -13.49 -5.63 -7.19
CA LEU A 36 -12.36 -5.54 -6.29
C LEU A 36 -12.43 -4.28 -5.41
N ASN A 37 -12.94 -3.17 -5.96
CA ASN A 37 -13.20 -1.95 -5.18
C ASN A 37 -14.24 -2.20 -4.07
N LYS A 38 -15.32 -2.92 -4.37
CA LYS A 38 -16.32 -3.32 -3.37
C LYS A 38 -15.71 -4.21 -2.29
N GLU A 39 -14.81 -5.12 -2.68
CA GLU A 39 -14.09 -5.98 -1.74
C GLU A 39 -13.16 -5.17 -0.82
N PHE A 40 -12.35 -4.27 -1.38
CA PHE A 40 -11.50 -3.38 -0.58
C PHE A 40 -12.30 -2.53 0.41
N LYS A 41 -13.45 -1.97 -0.01
CA LYS A 41 -14.33 -1.23 0.90
C LYS A 41 -14.77 -2.07 2.09
N ARG A 42 -15.20 -3.31 1.84
CA ARG A 42 -15.58 -4.24 2.91
C ARG A 42 -14.41 -4.55 3.84
N LEU A 43 -13.22 -4.81 3.30
CA LEU A 43 -12.04 -5.11 4.11
C LEU A 43 -11.63 -3.91 4.98
N LEU A 44 -11.70 -2.69 4.43
CA LEU A 44 -11.41 -1.46 5.17
C LEU A 44 -12.43 -1.17 6.28
N GLU A 45 -13.72 -1.46 6.04
CA GLU A 45 -14.75 -1.37 7.08
C GLU A 45 -14.50 -2.36 8.23
N ILE A 46 -14.09 -3.59 7.91
CA ILE A 46 -13.70 -4.59 8.92
C ILE A 46 -12.44 -4.13 9.67
N MET A 47 -11.43 -3.62 8.97
CA MET A 47 -10.18 -3.10 9.58
C MET A 47 -10.46 -1.92 10.53
N SER A 48 -11.43 -1.07 10.17
CA SER A 48 -11.84 0.07 10.99
C SER A 48 -12.55 -0.35 12.28
N THR A 49 -13.15 -1.55 12.32
CA THR A 49 -13.88 -2.08 13.49
C THR A 49 -13.05 -3.08 14.29
N ASN A 50 -12.13 -3.80 13.66
CA ASN A 50 -11.18 -4.72 14.27
C ASN A 50 -9.82 -4.57 13.58
N SER A 51 -8.86 -3.99 14.32
CA SER A 51 -7.48 -3.86 13.85
C SER A 51 -6.76 -5.20 14.01
N SER A 52 -6.94 -6.11 13.04
CA SER A 52 -6.17 -7.35 12.92
C SER A 52 -5.14 -7.24 11.81
N ASN A 53 -3.91 -7.66 12.10
CA ASN A 53 -2.83 -7.80 11.12
C ASN A 53 -3.23 -8.77 9.98
N ASP A 54 -4.15 -9.69 10.22
CA ASP A 54 -4.62 -10.63 9.19
C ASP A 54 -5.34 -9.92 8.04
N ILE A 55 -6.14 -8.89 8.36
CA ILE A 55 -6.89 -8.10 7.37
C ILE A 55 -5.92 -7.21 6.60
N GLU A 56 -4.95 -6.63 7.28
CA GLU A 56 -3.90 -5.81 6.65
C GLU A 56 -3.05 -6.64 5.68
N ASN A 57 -2.71 -7.88 6.07
CA ASN A 57 -2.03 -8.83 5.21
C ASN A 57 -2.88 -9.23 4.00
N GLU A 58 -4.18 -9.47 4.19
CA GLU A 58 -5.09 -9.78 3.07
C GLU A 58 -5.17 -8.62 2.06
N ILE A 59 -5.31 -7.39 2.55
CA ILE A 59 -5.30 -6.18 1.71
C ILE A 59 -3.97 -6.06 0.96
N SER A 60 -2.85 -6.24 1.66
CA SER A 60 -1.50 -6.15 1.07
C SER A 60 -1.29 -7.18 -0.03
N GLN A 61 -1.71 -8.43 0.19
CA GLN A 61 -1.65 -9.49 -0.82
C GLN A 61 -2.48 -9.18 -2.06
N LYS A 62 -3.71 -8.67 -1.88
CA LYS A 62 -4.54 -8.22 -3.01
C LYS A 62 -3.88 -7.07 -3.79
N ILE A 63 -3.23 -6.13 -3.11
CA ILE A 63 -2.48 -5.04 -3.74
C ILE A 63 -1.27 -5.58 -4.51
N PHE A 64 -0.49 -6.50 -3.94
CA PHE A 64 0.66 -7.10 -4.64
C PHE A 64 0.24 -7.80 -5.93
N ASN A 65 -0.88 -8.51 -5.91
CA ASN A 65 -1.46 -9.14 -7.10
C ASN A 65 -1.88 -8.11 -8.16
N LEU A 66 -2.42 -6.95 -7.75
CA LEU A 66 -2.75 -5.86 -8.69
C LEU A 66 -1.53 -5.27 -9.38
N TYR A 67 -0.40 -5.19 -8.68
CA TYR A 67 0.87 -4.73 -9.24
C TYR A 67 1.60 -5.83 -10.04
N GLY A 68 1.13 -7.08 -9.97
CA GLY A 68 1.76 -8.22 -10.65
C GLY A 68 3.12 -8.60 -10.06
N LEU A 69 3.33 -8.38 -8.77
CA LEU A 69 4.61 -8.62 -8.11
C LEU A 69 4.85 -10.12 -7.90
N SER A 70 6.07 -10.55 -8.19
CA SER A 70 6.58 -11.89 -7.88
C SER A 70 6.76 -12.10 -6.37
N CYS A 71 6.84 -13.36 -5.93
CA CYS A 71 7.09 -13.69 -4.53
C CYS A 71 8.40 -13.08 -3.99
N GLU A 72 9.42 -12.93 -4.84
CA GLU A 72 10.69 -12.31 -4.45
C GLU A 72 10.52 -10.80 -4.20
N GLU A 73 9.77 -10.11 -5.06
CA GLU A 73 9.48 -8.68 -4.91
C GLU A 73 8.60 -8.41 -3.68
N GLN A 74 7.60 -9.26 -3.45
CA GLN A 74 6.77 -9.18 -2.25
C GLN A 74 7.62 -9.34 -0.98
N ARG A 75 8.48 -10.37 -0.94
CA ARG A 75 9.39 -10.60 0.19
C ARG A 75 10.35 -9.43 0.40
N TYR A 76 10.90 -8.87 -0.66
CA TYR A 76 11.75 -7.69 -0.58
C TYR A 76 11.02 -6.50 0.05
N ILE A 77 9.78 -6.26 -0.34
CA ILE A 77 8.97 -5.16 0.22
C ILE A 77 8.68 -5.40 1.70
N ASP A 78 8.29 -6.62 2.06
CA ASP A 78 7.94 -6.96 3.44
C ASP A 78 9.17 -6.89 4.38
N GLU A 79 10.35 -7.32 3.93
CA GLU A 79 11.58 -7.29 4.73
C GLU A 79 12.16 -5.86 4.89
N ASN A 80 11.89 -4.95 3.95
CA ASN A 80 12.54 -3.62 3.92
C ASN A 80 11.61 -2.44 4.19
N PHE A 81 10.28 -2.61 4.12
CA PHE A 81 9.31 -1.51 4.14
C PHE A 81 8.02 -1.81 4.94
N THR A 82 8.07 -2.71 5.93
CA THR A 82 6.97 -2.99 6.87
C THR A 82 7.11 -2.18 8.15
#